data_AF-A0A0D1DY29-F1
#
_entry.id   AF-A0A0D1DY29-F1
#
_cell.length_a   1.000
_cell.length_b   1.000
_cell.length_c   1.000
_cell.angle_alpha   90.00
_cell.angle_beta   90.00
_cell.angle_gamma   90.00
#
_symmetry.space_group_name_H-M   'P 1'
#
loop_
_entity.id
_entity.type
_entity.pdbx_description
1 polymer ?
#
loop_
_entity_poly.entity_id
_entity_poly.type
_entity_poly.pdbx_seq_one_letter_code
_entity_poly.pdbx_strand_id
1 'polypeptide(L)'
;MRFLSLIAAAIALVAATAVTAVPSDLVPLSASSASSASSGSAACSAIALSLPSSQFLTPASVSYTSAQNGGFNPLNNKLQPACIVQPSSTADVATIIKAVFKKRANYAVRSGGHTGMAGWDSVQGGVLIDFSKMTAFSYNDKAKTVSIGPGLRWGQVYNLSEPFGVAPMGGRVYHVGTGLILGGGLSLLSPQYGYACDGLVSAEIVTPEGKVKKVDAKSDPQLLRAIKGGGGRFGVVTKYQLRAFPTGRKADKLWYGGTITSLTPDGMDAMVVLTETFVATPDDPKATLLSNVGVLKLQGVPTWLGITYLFYKGTEAEFNSVFRDFLQIPGAIVDVKPLSYVEAAAVVPLGWQSMQAYKWMGGSLYPNTSSITRPLPPLASIPVSSPKVRSTFLEVWNNMKPFLAKHVDIINSAFYSLTPVRTHQIEQGYLAGGNAISPPKGKNYVHWLFSNTLGPGTDSFPDDLEHDRLQLIKDNPSSPGLPLFLNEVDATQNAFATYGWYEQLKAQYERFDKSSFSLKYQQGPTF
;
A
#
# COMPACT_ATOMS: atom_id res chain seq x y z
N MET A 1 2.24 22.69 -29.71
CA MET A 1 3.47 22.84 -28.92
C MET A 1 3.42 24.16 -28.16
N ARG A 2 4.04 24.26 -26.97
CA ARG A 2 3.93 25.37 -25.98
C ARG A 2 2.60 25.45 -25.20
N PHE A 3 2.33 24.44 -24.35
CA PHE A 3 1.48 24.60 -23.15
C PHE A 3 1.82 23.63 -21.99
N LEU A 4 2.94 22.90 -22.09
CA LEU A 4 3.40 21.89 -21.11
C LEU A 4 4.90 22.07 -20.82
N SER A 5 5.27 23.20 -20.21
CA SER A 5 6.65 23.49 -19.76
C SER A 5 6.65 24.59 -18.69
N LEU A 6 5.98 24.37 -17.55
CA LEU A 6 5.99 25.32 -16.42
C LEU A 6 5.55 24.68 -15.08
N ILE A 7 6.15 23.53 -14.72
CA ILE A 7 6.16 23.04 -13.33
C ILE A 7 7.59 22.61 -12.98
N ALA A 8 8.47 23.60 -12.82
CA ALA A 8 9.82 23.42 -12.29
C ALA A 8 10.31 24.71 -11.62
N ALA A 9 10.83 24.58 -10.40
CA ALA A 9 11.58 25.55 -9.61
C ALA A 9 10.91 26.88 -9.19
N ALA A 10 10.69 27.04 -7.88
CA ALA A 10 11.20 28.18 -7.10
C ALA A 10 11.22 27.86 -5.59
N ILE A 11 12.35 28.10 -4.92
CA ILE A 11 12.52 28.07 -3.45
C ILE A 11 13.20 29.39 -3.07
N ALA A 12 12.62 30.17 -2.14
CA ALA A 12 13.37 31.09 -1.23
C ALA A 12 12.47 31.80 -0.18
N LEU A 13 12.62 31.39 1.08
CA LEU A 13 12.86 32.22 2.28
C LEU A 13 12.21 33.63 2.47
N VAL A 14 11.34 33.77 3.48
CA VAL A 14 11.32 34.88 4.49
C VAL A 14 10.84 34.29 5.83
N ALA A 15 11.21 34.89 6.97
CA ALA A 15 11.01 34.35 8.33
C ALA A 15 10.17 35.25 9.27
N ALA A 16 9.91 34.70 10.47
CA ALA A 16 9.65 35.37 11.77
C ALA A 16 8.19 35.60 12.27
N THR A 17 7.89 34.84 13.35
CA THR A 17 7.17 35.23 14.59
C THR A 17 5.73 35.74 14.58
N ALA A 18 4.85 34.95 15.22
CA ALA A 18 4.09 35.38 16.41
C ALA A 18 3.77 34.17 17.30
N VAL A 19 3.80 34.34 18.63
CA VAL A 19 3.42 33.33 19.63
C VAL A 19 2.09 33.72 20.25
N THR A 20 1.11 32.81 20.27
CA THR A 20 -0.07 32.92 21.13
C THR A 20 -0.40 31.55 21.74
N ALA A 21 -0.91 31.56 22.98
CA ALA A 21 -1.03 30.37 23.82
C ALA A 21 -2.27 29.52 23.47
N VAL A 22 -2.14 28.20 23.66
CA VAL A 22 -3.23 27.22 23.54
C VAL A 22 -3.75 26.90 24.95
N PRO A 23 -5.08 26.92 25.20
CA PRO A 23 -5.66 26.43 26.45
C PRO A 23 -5.53 24.90 26.55
N SER A 24 -5.16 24.40 27.72
CA SER A 24 -4.93 22.97 27.97
C SER A 24 -6.15 22.32 28.61
N ASP A 25 -6.99 21.64 27.82
CA ASP A 25 -8.04 20.77 28.35
C ASP A 25 -7.70 19.29 28.11
N LEU A 26 -7.23 18.64 29.18
CA LEU A 26 -6.87 17.22 29.22
C LEU A 26 -8.08 16.38 29.63
N VAL A 27 -8.58 15.53 28.72
CA VAL A 27 -9.47 14.42 29.09
C VAL A 27 -8.61 13.19 29.46
N PRO A 28 -8.88 12.47 30.57
CA PRO A 28 -7.90 11.54 31.13
C PRO A 28 -7.83 10.22 30.36
N LEU A 29 -6.64 9.89 29.85
CA LEU A 29 -6.31 8.51 29.47
C LEU A 29 -6.17 7.65 30.73
N SER A 30 -6.88 6.53 30.76
CA SER A 30 -6.87 5.57 31.87
C SER A 30 -5.46 4.97 32.12
N ALA A 31 -5.22 4.58 33.38
CA ALA A 31 -3.89 4.43 33.97
C ALA A 31 -3.04 3.20 33.51
N SER A 32 -2.82 3.06 32.20
CA SER A 32 -1.94 2.02 31.60
C SER A 32 -0.66 2.59 30.95
N SER A 33 -0.51 3.93 30.93
CA SER A 33 0.61 4.64 30.28
C SER A 33 1.93 4.60 31.06
N ALA A 34 1.90 4.57 32.39
CA ALA A 34 3.11 4.66 33.22
C ALA A 34 3.99 3.39 33.18
N SER A 35 3.40 2.20 33.04
CA SER A 35 4.12 0.92 33.01
C SER A 35 4.73 0.59 31.64
N SER A 36 4.19 1.18 30.56
CA SER A 36 4.69 0.98 29.20
C SER A 36 5.90 1.87 28.90
N ALA A 37 5.87 3.15 29.32
CA ALA A 37 7.00 4.08 29.17
C ALA A 37 8.27 3.62 29.92
N SER A 38 8.11 3.02 31.10
CA SER A 38 9.22 2.43 31.89
C SER A 38 9.76 1.15 31.24
N SER A 39 8.90 0.29 30.70
CA SER A 39 9.30 -0.90 29.94
C SER A 39 10.06 -0.56 28.66
N GLY A 40 9.60 0.44 27.89
CA GLY A 40 10.27 0.93 26.68
C GLY A 40 11.65 1.51 26.98
N SER A 41 11.75 2.39 27.97
CA SER A 41 13.03 2.94 28.45
C SER A 41 14.00 1.84 28.89
N ALA A 42 13.51 0.82 29.62
CA ALA A 42 14.33 -0.31 30.06
C ALA A 42 14.79 -1.23 28.91
N ALA A 43 14.03 -1.33 27.81
CA ALA A 43 14.48 -1.98 26.58
C ALA A 43 15.56 -1.14 25.87
N CYS A 44 15.32 0.15 25.72
CA CYS A 44 16.27 1.11 25.14
C CYS A 44 17.64 1.06 25.85
N SER A 45 17.69 1.10 27.18
CA SER A 45 18.97 0.97 27.92
C SER A 45 19.67 -0.38 27.69
N ALA A 46 18.93 -1.49 27.58
CA ALA A 46 19.51 -2.80 27.30
C ALA A 46 20.07 -2.92 25.87
N ILE A 47 19.42 -2.26 24.91
CA ILE A 47 19.87 -2.18 23.50
C ILE A 47 21.13 -1.31 23.39
N ALA A 48 21.16 -0.15 24.06
CA ALA A 48 22.30 0.77 24.05
C ALA A 48 23.60 0.14 24.61
N LEU A 49 23.49 -0.83 25.52
CA LEU A 49 24.62 -1.61 26.04
C LEU A 49 25.09 -2.72 25.08
N SER A 50 24.30 -3.04 24.04
CA SER A 50 24.50 -4.22 23.18
C SER A 50 24.81 -3.88 21.72
N LEU A 51 24.59 -2.63 21.29
CA LEU A 51 24.78 -2.16 19.91
C LEU A 51 25.63 -0.88 19.86
N PRO A 52 26.29 -0.57 18.72
CA PRO A 52 27.00 0.69 18.54
C PRO A 52 26.10 1.91 18.71
N SER A 53 26.60 2.96 19.36
CA SER A 53 25.87 4.23 19.55
C SER A 53 25.42 4.88 18.23
N SER A 54 26.14 4.66 17.14
CA SER A 54 25.78 5.12 15.79
C SER A 54 24.52 4.46 15.21
N GLN A 55 23.99 3.40 15.84
CA GLN A 55 22.71 2.77 15.51
C GLN A 55 21.57 3.20 16.43
N PHE A 56 21.82 4.00 17.48
CA PHE A 56 20.88 4.21 18.57
C PHE A 56 20.60 5.71 18.77
N LEU A 57 19.34 6.11 18.63
CA LEU A 57 18.89 7.50 18.74
C LEU A 57 17.92 7.64 19.93
N THR A 58 18.19 8.62 20.79
CA THR A 58 17.32 9.06 21.89
C THR A 58 16.74 10.44 21.57
N PRO A 59 15.72 10.94 22.27
CA PRO A 59 15.23 12.31 22.11
C PRO A 59 16.29 13.42 22.25
N ALA A 60 17.45 13.14 22.86
CA ALA A 60 18.59 14.06 22.95
C ALA A 60 19.55 13.99 21.74
N SER A 61 19.35 13.06 20.80
CA SER A 61 20.20 12.89 19.62
C SER A 61 19.77 13.85 18.51
N VAL A 62 20.71 14.58 17.91
CA VAL A 62 20.44 15.59 16.86
C VAL A 62 19.63 15.01 15.68
N SER A 63 19.86 13.76 15.31
CA SER A 63 19.15 13.08 14.22
C SER A 63 17.81 12.43 14.62
N TYR A 64 17.42 12.47 15.90
CA TYR A 64 16.20 11.80 16.38
C TYR A 64 14.94 12.33 15.71
N THR A 65 14.72 13.66 15.67
CA THR A 65 13.51 14.24 15.07
C THR A 65 13.39 13.93 13.57
N SER A 66 14.51 13.92 12.85
CA SER A 66 14.53 13.52 11.43
C SER A 66 14.20 12.04 11.24
N ALA A 67 14.76 11.17 12.09
CA ALA A 67 14.43 9.74 12.07
C ALA A 67 12.97 9.48 12.49
N GLN A 68 12.47 10.15 13.53
CA GLN A 68 11.08 10.09 13.97
C GLN A 68 10.13 10.43 12.81
N ASN A 69 10.38 11.55 12.13
CA ASN A 69 9.60 12.03 10.99
C ASN A 69 9.80 11.23 9.69
N GLY A 70 10.51 10.09 9.73
CA GLY A 70 10.72 9.19 8.59
C GLY A 70 9.50 8.34 8.19
N GLY A 71 8.36 8.48 8.88
CA GLY A 71 7.08 7.97 8.41
C GLY A 71 6.53 8.83 7.27
N PHE A 72 5.93 8.20 6.26
CA PHE A 72 5.25 8.88 5.15
C PHE A 72 3.91 9.48 5.61
N ASN A 73 3.34 9.00 6.71
CA ASN A 73 2.11 9.52 7.30
C ASN A 73 2.41 10.35 8.58
N PRO A 74 2.14 11.67 8.61
CA PRO A 74 2.30 12.52 9.80
C PRO A 74 1.60 12.00 11.06
N LEU A 75 0.50 11.24 10.92
CA LEU A 75 -0.19 10.57 12.03
C LEU A 75 0.75 9.71 12.89
N ASN A 76 1.80 9.14 12.27
CA ASN A 76 2.80 8.30 12.92
C ASN A 76 4.02 9.07 13.42
N ASN A 77 4.31 10.22 12.80
CA ASN A 77 5.48 11.05 13.10
C ASN A 77 5.35 11.79 14.45
N LYS A 78 4.12 12.05 14.91
CA LYS A 78 3.88 12.67 16.23
C LYS A 78 4.12 11.75 17.42
N LEU A 79 4.12 10.42 17.21
CA LEU A 79 4.40 9.45 18.27
C LEU A 79 5.87 9.56 18.69
N GLN A 80 6.13 9.44 19.99
CA GLN A 80 7.44 9.66 20.62
C GLN A 80 8.04 8.34 21.10
N PRO A 81 8.84 7.62 20.30
CA PRO A 81 9.61 6.47 20.78
C PRO A 81 10.53 6.83 21.96
N ALA A 82 10.70 5.91 22.92
CA ALA A 82 11.73 6.06 23.95
C ALA A 82 13.14 6.00 23.34
N CYS A 83 13.29 5.25 22.25
CA CYS A 83 14.46 5.27 21.37
C CYS A 83 14.09 4.79 19.96
N ILE A 84 14.87 5.23 18.97
CA ILE A 84 14.84 4.73 17.60
C ILE A 84 16.15 3.98 17.36
N VAL A 85 16.05 2.75 16.86
CA VAL A 85 17.20 1.89 16.60
C VAL A 85 17.26 1.58 15.11
N GLN A 86 18.41 1.85 14.50
CA GLN A 86 18.68 1.70 13.07
C GLN A 86 19.67 0.55 12.86
N PRO A 87 19.20 -0.72 12.88
CA PRO A 87 20.05 -1.88 12.68
C PRO A 87 20.68 -1.89 11.28
N SER A 88 21.86 -2.50 11.18
CA SER A 88 22.58 -2.74 9.93
C SER A 88 22.56 -4.22 9.51
N SER A 89 22.31 -5.12 10.46
CA SER A 89 22.34 -6.58 10.26
C SER A 89 21.15 -7.30 10.92
N THR A 90 20.87 -8.53 10.49
CA THR A 90 19.90 -9.41 11.17
C THR A 90 20.31 -9.73 12.61
N ALA A 91 21.61 -9.76 12.93
CA ALA A 91 22.08 -9.97 14.29
C ALA A 91 21.73 -8.78 15.20
N ASP A 92 21.79 -7.55 14.67
CA ASP A 92 21.37 -6.34 15.37
C ASP A 92 19.87 -6.43 15.71
N VAL A 93 19.04 -6.81 14.73
CA VAL A 93 17.58 -7.01 14.91
C VAL A 93 17.29 -8.11 15.94
N ALA A 94 18.02 -9.23 15.91
CA ALA A 94 17.88 -10.29 16.90
C ALA A 94 18.22 -9.82 18.32
N THR A 95 19.24 -8.98 18.48
CA THR A 95 19.62 -8.35 19.75
C THR A 95 18.55 -7.38 20.24
N ILE A 96 18.02 -6.53 19.35
CA ILE A 96 16.92 -5.59 19.67
C ILE A 96 15.68 -6.34 20.15
N ILE A 97 15.23 -7.34 19.40
CA ILE A 97 14.01 -8.08 19.71
C ILE A 97 14.16 -8.89 21.01
N LYS A 98 15.33 -9.46 21.33
CA LYS A 98 15.60 -10.06 22.65
C LYS A 98 15.40 -9.07 23.80
N ALA A 99 15.86 -7.83 23.65
CA ALA A 99 15.71 -6.79 24.66
C ALA A 99 14.24 -6.37 24.82
N VAL A 100 13.55 -6.11 23.70
CA VAL A 100 12.11 -5.80 23.65
C VAL A 100 11.29 -6.91 24.32
N PHE A 101 11.55 -8.17 23.99
CA PHE A 101 10.89 -9.35 24.56
C PHE A 101 11.12 -9.49 26.06
N LYS A 102 12.39 -9.45 26.50
CA LYS A 102 12.77 -9.57 27.92
C LYS A 102 12.18 -8.45 28.78
N LYS A 103 12.00 -7.26 28.20
CA LYS A 103 11.47 -6.06 28.90
C LYS A 103 9.98 -5.82 28.71
N ARG A 104 9.29 -6.63 27.88
CA ARG A 104 7.85 -6.46 27.57
C ARG A 104 7.53 -5.05 27.08
N ALA A 105 8.43 -4.50 26.24
CA ALA A 105 8.31 -3.16 25.71
C ALA A 105 7.41 -3.13 24.47
N ASN A 106 6.60 -2.08 24.34
CA ASN A 106 5.94 -1.78 23.07
C ASN A 106 7.00 -1.49 22.00
N TYR A 107 6.75 -1.92 20.76
CA TYR A 107 7.64 -1.69 19.64
C TYR A 107 6.88 -1.49 18.33
N ALA A 108 7.54 -0.85 17.37
CA ALA A 108 7.10 -0.77 15.98
C ALA A 108 8.27 -1.05 15.03
N VAL A 109 7.96 -1.46 13.81
CA VAL A 109 8.96 -1.81 12.78
C VAL A 109 8.66 -1.01 11.53
N ARG A 110 9.59 -0.16 11.11
CA ARG A 110 9.43 0.71 9.94
C ARG A 110 10.33 0.29 8.80
N SER A 111 9.70 -0.18 7.73
CA SER A 111 10.29 -0.31 6.40
C SER A 111 9.95 0.94 5.58
N GLY A 112 8.77 0.96 4.95
CA GLY A 112 8.35 2.00 4.01
C GLY A 112 7.87 3.31 4.61
N GLY A 113 7.52 3.35 5.89
CA GLY A 113 6.83 4.49 6.49
C GLY A 113 5.38 4.67 6.01
N HIS A 114 4.84 3.72 5.22
CA HIS A 114 3.77 4.03 4.26
C HIS A 114 2.36 3.57 4.70
N THR A 115 2.16 3.26 5.98
CA THR A 115 0.86 2.82 6.49
C THR A 115 -0.13 4.00 6.61
N GLY A 116 -1.39 3.79 6.20
CA GLY A 116 -2.48 4.71 6.52
C GLY A 116 -2.88 4.69 8.00
N MET A 117 -2.43 3.68 8.75
CA MET A 117 -2.86 3.41 10.12
C MET A 117 -1.85 3.93 11.15
N ALA A 118 -2.36 4.63 12.16
CA ALA A 118 -1.54 5.13 13.27
C ALA A 118 -0.97 3.98 14.12
N GLY A 119 0.24 4.16 14.62
CA GLY A 119 1.01 3.23 15.45
C GLY A 119 1.54 1.96 14.78
N TRP A 120 1.25 1.72 13.50
CA TRP A 120 1.68 0.49 12.82
C TRP A 120 3.17 0.50 12.41
N ASP A 121 3.77 1.69 12.22
CA ASP A 121 5.18 1.88 11.85
C ASP A 121 5.93 2.88 12.73
N SER A 122 5.32 3.31 13.84
CA SER A 122 5.88 4.19 14.87
C SER A 122 5.24 3.85 16.22
N VAL A 123 5.83 4.26 17.35
CA VAL A 123 5.38 3.82 18.68
C VAL A 123 5.54 4.91 19.74
N GLN A 124 4.52 5.07 20.60
CA GLN A 124 4.59 5.95 21.77
C GLN A 124 5.30 5.25 22.93
N GLY A 125 6.36 5.87 23.47
CA GLY A 125 7.11 5.40 24.64
C GLY A 125 7.82 4.06 24.48
N GLY A 126 7.87 3.51 23.26
CA GLY A 126 8.42 2.18 22.94
C GLY A 126 9.72 2.22 22.14
N VAL A 127 10.10 1.08 21.57
CA VAL A 127 11.28 0.95 20.69
C VAL A 127 10.83 1.01 19.22
N LEU A 128 11.29 2.00 18.47
CA LEU A 128 11.11 2.03 17.02
C LEU A 128 12.31 1.36 16.32
N ILE A 129 12.05 0.31 15.55
CA ILE A 129 13.05 -0.38 14.72
C ILE A 129 12.95 0.20 13.30
N ASP A 130 13.93 1.01 12.91
CA ASP A 130 13.94 1.75 11.64
C ASP A 130 14.91 1.12 10.64
N PHE A 131 14.40 0.52 9.56
CA PHE A 131 15.21 -0.22 8.60
C PHE A 131 15.95 0.64 7.57
N SER A 132 16.00 1.95 7.74
CA SER A 132 16.68 2.90 6.84
C SER A 132 18.13 2.53 6.50
N LYS A 133 18.84 1.77 7.35
CA LYS A 133 20.22 1.28 7.12
C LYS A 133 20.31 -0.15 6.53
N MET A 134 19.22 -0.91 6.41
CA MET A 134 19.20 -2.28 5.86
C MET A 134 18.77 -2.30 4.38
N THR A 135 19.58 -1.68 3.53
CA THR A 135 19.26 -1.39 2.11
C THR A 135 19.98 -2.30 1.09
N ALA A 136 20.52 -3.43 1.53
CA ALA A 136 21.25 -4.36 0.66
C ALA A 136 20.41 -4.87 -0.52
N PHE A 137 21.05 -5.04 -1.68
CA PHE A 137 20.46 -5.56 -2.91
C PHE A 137 21.45 -6.51 -3.61
N SER A 138 20.97 -7.61 -4.18
CA SER A 138 21.73 -8.39 -5.16
C SER A 138 20.81 -9.16 -6.12
N TYR A 139 21.25 -9.34 -7.35
CA TYR A 139 20.61 -10.21 -8.34
C TYR A 139 21.43 -11.49 -8.54
N ASN A 140 20.75 -12.64 -8.63
CA ASN A 140 21.34 -13.92 -8.98
C ASN A 140 20.71 -14.42 -10.27
N ASP A 141 21.48 -14.38 -11.37
CA ASP A 141 20.99 -14.74 -12.69
C ASP A 141 20.73 -16.24 -12.86
N LYS A 142 21.53 -17.10 -12.21
CA LYS A 142 21.35 -18.56 -12.27
C LYS A 142 20.05 -19.00 -11.56
N ALA A 143 19.72 -18.35 -10.44
CA ALA A 143 18.51 -18.62 -9.69
C ALA A 143 17.28 -17.82 -10.18
N LYS A 144 17.48 -16.80 -11.03
CA LYS A 144 16.48 -15.78 -11.40
C LYS A 144 15.78 -15.20 -10.17
N THR A 145 16.58 -14.77 -9.18
CA THR A 145 16.09 -14.15 -7.94
C THR A 145 16.80 -12.84 -7.62
N VAL A 146 16.06 -11.88 -7.09
CA VAL A 146 16.61 -10.69 -6.42
C VAL A 146 16.55 -10.92 -4.90
N SER A 147 17.63 -10.60 -4.19
CA SER A 147 17.65 -10.52 -2.72
C SER A 147 17.65 -9.07 -2.28
N ILE A 148 16.77 -8.68 -1.37
CA ILE A 148 16.64 -7.30 -0.86
C ILE A 148 16.54 -7.24 0.67
N GLY A 149 17.11 -6.17 1.24
CA GLY A 149 16.88 -5.75 2.61
C GLY A 149 15.57 -4.98 2.81
N PRO A 150 15.05 -4.91 4.04
CA PRO A 150 13.75 -4.31 4.36
C PRO A 150 13.72 -2.77 4.31
N GLY A 151 14.88 -2.11 4.19
CA GLY A 151 14.97 -0.65 4.13
C GLY A 151 14.57 -0.02 2.80
N LEU A 152 14.63 -0.79 1.71
CA LEU A 152 14.44 -0.26 0.36
C LEU A 152 13.01 0.20 0.07
N ARG A 153 12.89 1.17 -0.85
CA ARG A 153 11.67 1.56 -1.55
C ARG A 153 11.59 0.90 -2.92
N TRP A 154 10.39 0.62 -3.43
CA TRP A 154 10.22 -0.12 -4.69
C TRP A 154 10.88 0.56 -5.90
N GLY A 155 10.82 1.88 -5.99
CA GLY A 155 11.56 2.63 -7.00
C GLY A 155 13.07 2.39 -6.98
N GLN A 156 13.67 2.20 -5.80
CA GLN A 156 15.09 1.84 -5.68
C GLN A 156 15.32 0.40 -6.16
N VAL A 157 14.49 -0.55 -5.74
CA VAL A 157 14.58 -1.96 -6.16
C VAL A 157 14.47 -2.09 -7.69
N TYR A 158 13.55 -1.36 -8.32
CA TYR A 158 13.39 -1.38 -9.77
C TYR A 158 14.59 -0.77 -10.51
N ASN A 159 15.10 0.39 -10.06
CA ASN A 159 16.30 0.98 -10.68
C ASN A 159 17.57 0.12 -10.47
N LEU A 160 17.69 -0.59 -9.35
CA LEU A 160 18.79 -1.55 -9.11
C LEU A 160 18.67 -2.83 -9.93
N SER A 161 17.45 -3.22 -10.32
CA SER A 161 17.18 -4.41 -11.15
C SER A 161 17.29 -4.12 -12.66
N GLU A 162 17.07 -2.86 -13.06
CA GLU A 162 17.01 -2.42 -14.47
C GLU A 162 18.23 -2.81 -15.32
N PRO A 163 19.50 -2.68 -14.87
CA PRO A 163 20.66 -3.08 -15.68
C PRO A 163 20.65 -4.57 -16.06
N PHE A 164 19.95 -5.40 -15.28
CA PHE A 164 19.81 -6.85 -15.51
C PHE A 164 18.58 -7.21 -16.38
N GLY A 165 17.77 -6.22 -16.80
CA GLY A 165 16.58 -6.43 -17.64
C GLY A 165 15.42 -7.16 -16.95
N VAL A 166 15.42 -7.20 -15.62
CA VAL A 166 14.42 -7.90 -14.80
C VAL A 166 13.84 -6.98 -13.71
N ALA A 167 12.71 -7.39 -13.14
CA ALA A 167 12.21 -6.84 -11.88
C ALA A 167 11.56 -7.94 -11.02
N PRO A 168 11.68 -7.88 -9.69
CA PRO A 168 10.80 -8.64 -8.81
C PRO A 168 9.41 -8.02 -8.79
N MET A 169 8.39 -8.80 -8.43
CA MET A 169 7.08 -8.21 -8.13
C MET A 169 7.16 -7.36 -6.86
N GLY A 170 6.70 -6.12 -6.96
CA GLY A 170 6.70 -5.14 -5.89
C GLY A 170 5.57 -4.14 -6.02
N GLY A 171 5.56 -3.10 -5.18
CA GLY A 171 4.51 -2.08 -5.20
C GLY A 171 4.45 -1.32 -6.53
N ARG A 172 3.23 -1.05 -7.01
CA ARG A 172 2.95 -0.13 -8.14
C ARG A 172 3.42 1.30 -7.88
N VAL A 173 3.43 1.74 -6.62
CA VAL A 173 3.80 3.10 -6.20
C VAL A 173 5.25 3.14 -5.72
N TYR A 174 6.04 4.03 -6.33
CA TYR A 174 7.51 4.08 -6.23
C TYR A 174 8.07 4.22 -4.81
N HIS A 175 7.45 5.05 -3.97
CA HIS A 175 7.91 5.39 -2.62
C HIS A 175 7.40 4.43 -1.53
N VAL A 176 6.65 3.38 -1.89
CA VAL A 176 6.25 2.33 -0.94
C VAL A 176 7.47 1.46 -0.59
N GLY A 177 7.58 1.02 0.67
CA GLY A 177 8.64 0.14 1.14
C GLY A 177 8.41 -1.34 0.86
N THR A 178 9.48 -2.12 0.96
CA THR A 178 9.46 -3.58 0.75
C THR A 178 8.58 -4.35 1.73
N GLY A 179 8.25 -3.78 2.90
CA GLY A 179 7.27 -4.34 3.84
C GLY A 179 5.89 -4.64 3.23
N LEU A 180 5.55 -4.04 2.08
CA LEU A 180 4.37 -4.36 1.25
C LEU A 180 4.26 -5.87 0.91
N ILE A 181 5.37 -6.60 0.81
CA ILE A 181 5.36 -8.06 0.62
C ILE A 181 4.60 -8.78 1.73
N LEU A 182 4.70 -8.30 2.97
CA LEU A 182 4.07 -8.94 4.12
C LEU A 182 2.54 -8.77 4.13
N GLY A 183 2.03 -7.69 3.53
CA GLY A 183 0.60 -7.46 3.34
C GLY A 183 0.05 -7.99 2.01
N GLY A 184 0.82 -8.79 1.27
CA GLY A 184 0.44 -9.26 -0.07
C GLY A 184 1.04 -8.38 -1.16
N GLY A 185 0.51 -7.18 -1.34
CA GLY A 185 1.03 -6.20 -2.28
C GLY A 185 0.57 -6.39 -3.73
N LEU A 186 0.30 -5.28 -4.42
CA LEU A 186 -0.14 -5.25 -5.83
C LEU A 186 0.95 -4.62 -6.71
N SER A 187 1.22 -5.26 -7.85
CA SER A 187 2.28 -4.93 -8.80
C SER A 187 1.73 -4.67 -10.20
N LEU A 188 2.47 -3.94 -11.05
CA LEU A 188 2.17 -3.90 -12.49
C LEU A 188 2.33 -5.29 -13.14
N LEU A 189 3.12 -6.17 -12.52
CA LEU A 189 3.30 -7.56 -12.89
C LEU A 189 2.22 -8.50 -12.34
N SER A 190 1.29 -8.02 -11.50
CA SER A 190 0.38 -8.91 -10.78
C SER A 190 -0.56 -9.72 -11.66
N PRO A 191 -1.14 -9.17 -12.75
CA PRO A 191 -1.94 -9.93 -13.71
C PRO A 191 -1.20 -11.13 -14.34
N GLN A 192 0.14 -11.10 -14.45
CA GLN A 192 0.95 -12.23 -14.98
C GLN A 192 1.37 -13.26 -13.93
N TYR A 193 1.59 -12.86 -12.67
CA TYR A 193 2.42 -13.65 -11.74
C TYR A 193 1.94 -13.72 -10.28
N GLY A 194 0.80 -13.09 -9.94
CA GLY A 194 0.20 -13.12 -8.60
C GLY A 194 0.31 -11.81 -7.80
N TYR A 195 0.00 -11.84 -6.51
CA TYR A 195 0.33 -10.74 -5.61
C TYR A 195 1.86 -10.61 -5.49
N ALA A 196 2.37 -9.45 -5.08
CA ALA A 196 3.81 -9.25 -4.93
C ALA A 196 4.44 -10.28 -3.98
N CYS A 197 3.71 -10.68 -2.94
CA CYS A 197 4.08 -11.74 -2.00
C CYS A 197 4.22 -13.13 -2.65
N ASP A 198 3.51 -13.42 -3.73
CA ASP A 198 3.65 -14.68 -4.48
C ASP A 198 5.02 -14.75 -5.17
N GLY A 199 5.71 -13.63 -5.30
CA GLY A 199 7.11 -13.54 -5.71
C GLY A 199 8.09 -14.06 -4.65
N LEU A 200 7.70 -14.16 -3.37
CA LEU A 200 8.59 -14.53 -2.27
C LEU A 200 8.95 -16.02 -2.30
N VAL A 201 10.26 -16.29 -2.46
CA VAL A 201 10.87 -17.63 -2.49
C VAL A 201 11.39 -18.02 -1.10
N SER A 202 12.07 -17.10 -0.43
CA SER A 202 12.55 -17.29 0.94
C SER A 202 12.66 -15.96 1.69
N ALA A 203 12.62 -16.02 3.01
CA ALA A 203 12.83 -14.88 3.90
C ALA A 203 13.73 -15.24 5.08
N GLU A 204 14.41 -14.23 5.62
CA GLU A 204 15.09 -14.31 6.93
C GLU A 204 14.27 -13.52 7.94
N ILE A 205 13.97 -14.14 9.08
CA ILE A 205 12.99 -13.66 10.06
C ILE A 205 13.57 -13.79 11.47
N VAL A 206 13.40 -12.74 12.26
CA VAL A 206 13.65 -12.74 13.70
C VAL A 206 12.33 -13.01 14.44
N THR A 207 12.25 -14.14 15.17
CA THR A 207 11.06 -14.48 15.99
C THR A 207 10.89 -13.51 17.16
N PRO A 208 9.72 -13.47 17.85
CA PRO A 208 9.52 -12.62 19.02
C PRO A 208 10.56 -12.83 20.14
N GLU A 209 11.11 -14.04 20.31
CA GLU A 209 12.19 -14.32 21.27
C GLU A 209 13.59 -13.96 20.73
N GLY A 210 13.66 -13.33 19.55
CA GLY A 210 14.88 -12.90 18.88
C GLY A 210 15.74 -14.03 18.32
N LYS A 211 15.13 -15.13 17.88
CA LYS A 211 15.83 -16.20 17.15
C LYS A 211 15.79 -15.91 15.66
N VAL A 212 16.92 -16.06 14.97
CA VAL A 212 16.96 -15.94 13.50
C VAL A 212 16.51 -17.27 12.88
N LYS A 213 15.61 -17.20 11.89
CA LYS A 213 15.16 -18.32 11.07
C LYS A 213 15.22 -17.94 9.59
N LYS A 214 15.68 -18.87 8.75
CA LYS A 214 15.44 -18.82 7.31
C LYS A 214 14.20 -19.69 6.99
N VAL A 215 13.21 -19.06 6.37
CA VAL A 215 11.99 -19.74 5.91
C VAL A 215 11.97 -19.80 4.39
N ASP A 216 11.77 -21.00 3.86
CA ASP A 216 11.52 -21.27 2.44
C ASP A 216 10.56 -22.46 2.29
N ALA A 217 10.23 -22.81 1.03
CA ALA A 217 9.26 -23.88 0.73
C ALA A 217 9.70 -25.28 1.19
N LYS A 218 10.97 -25.47 1.57
CA LYS A 218 11.48 -26.72 2.14
C LYS A 218 11.59 -26.66 3.66
N SER A 219 11.97 -25.52 4.24
CA SER A 219 12.22 -25.41 5.69
C SER A 219 10.97 -25.19 6.54
N ASP A 220 10.04 -24.31 6.13
CA ASP A 220 8.76 -24.08 6.81
C ASP A 220 7.73 -23.48 5.82
N PRO A 221 7.17 -24.30 4.90
CA PRO A 221 6.27 -23.80 3.86
C PRO A 221 4.99 -23.17 4.41
N GLN A 222 4.56 -23.55 5.62
CA GLN A 222 3.38 -22.98 6.27
C GLN A 222 3.67 -21.56 6.77
N LEU A 223 4.83 -21.33 7.39
CA LEU A 223 5.28 -19.99 7.74
C LEU A 223 5.54 -19.13 6.48
N LEU A 224 6.10 -19.73 5.40
CA LEU A 224 6.30 -19.01 4.13
C LEU A 224 4.95 -18.52 3.55
N ARG A 225 3.89 -19.32 3.64
CA ARG A 225 2.55 -18.91 3.21
C ARG A 225 1.92 -17.88 4.15
N ALA A 226 2.14 -18.01 5.46
CA ALA A 226 1.62 -17.08 6.46
C ALA A 226 2.16 -15.64 6.27
N ILE A 227 3.47 -15.49 6.04
CA ILE A 227 4.08 -14.17 5.80
C ILE A 227 3.68 -13.53 4.46
N LYS A 228 3.10 -14.30 3.54
CA LYS A 228 2.53 -13.78 2.29
C LYS A 228 1.12 -13.23 2.55
N GLY A 229 0.99 -12.11 3.24
CA GLY A 229 -0.30 -11.46 3.52
C GLY A 229 -0.67 -11.37 5.01
N GLY A 230 0.00 -12.12 5.89
CA GLY A 230 -0.17 -12.07 7.35
C GLY A 230 0.48 -10.87 8.06
N GLY A 231 0.92 -9.86 7.30
CA GLY A 231 1.50 -8.63 7.82
C GLY A 231 2.77 -8.85 8.67
N GLY A 232 3.10 -7.85 9.50
CA GLY A 232 4.25 -7.89 10.41
C GLY A 232 4.05 -8.73 11.68
N ARG A 233 3.14 -9.72 11.69
CA ARG A 233 2.77 -10.50 12.90
C ARG A 233 3.64 -11.74 13.13
N PHE A 234 4.29 -12.25 12.10
CA PHE A 234 5.07 -13.48 12.14
C PHE A 234 6.56 -13.20 12.41
N GLY A 235 6.83 -12.26 13.31
CA GLY A 235 8.19 -11.76 13.58
C GLY A 235 8.68 -10.73 12.57
N VAL A 236 9.95 -10.36 12.70
CA VAL A 236 10.57 -9.23 12.00
C VAL A 236 11.40 -9.74 10.82
N VAL A 237 10.94 -9.47 9.59
CA VAL A 237 11.61 -9.93 8.36
C VAL A 237 12.78 -9.01 8.00
N THR A 238 13.99 -9.56 7.95
CA THR A 238 15.26 -8.83 7.76
C THR A 238 15.89 -9.03 6.38
N LYS A 239 15.37 -9.98 5.60
CA LYS A 239 15.79 -10.22 4.20
C LYS A 239 14.67 -10.90 3.43
N TYR A 240 14.47 -10.47 2.18
CA TYR A 240 13.56 -11.11 1.22
C TYR A 240 14.38 -11.65 0.05
N GLN A 241 13.99 -12.83 -0.45
CA GLN A 241 14.44 -13.36 -1.73
C GLN A 241 13.23 -13.56 -2.64
N LEU A 242 13.18 -12.79 -3.72
CA LEU A 242 12.05 -12.67 -4.64
C LEU A 242 12.40 -13.25 -6.00
N ARG A 243 11.43 -13.90 -6.66
CA ARG A 243 11.50 -14.25 -8.10
C ARG A 243 11.72 -12.98 -8.92
N ALA A 244 12.62 -13.04 -9.90
CA ALA A 244 12.91 -11.97 -10.84
C ALA A 244 12.31 -12.30 -12.21
N PHE A 245 11.50 -11.40 -12.75
CA PHE A 245 10.77 -11.60 -14.00
C PHE A 245 11.38 -10.75 -15.12
N PRO A 246 11.47 -11.24 -16.37
CA PRO A 246 11.92 -10.44 -17.50
C PRO A 246 10.98 -9.25 -17.76
N THR A 247 11.56 -8.05 -17.72
CA THR A 247 10.87 -6.77 -17.93
C THR A 247 11.51 -5.89 -19.00
N GLY A 248 12.71 -6.26 -19.47
CA GLY A 248 13.53 -5.42 -20.34
C GLY A 248 14.24 -4.30 -19.58
N ARG A 249 15.15 -3.64 -20.28
CA ARG A 249 15.87 -2.41 -19.90
C ARG A 249 15.09 -1.17 -20.34
N LYS A 250 15.57 0.01 -19.93
CA LYS A 250 15.02 1.32 -20.32
C LYS A 250 14.98 1.56 -21.83
N ALA A 251 15.90 0.96 -22.58
CA ALA A 251 15.97 1.05 -24.04
C ALA A 251 14.92 0.20 -24.75
N ASP A 252 14.48 -0.92 -24.17
CA ASP A 252 13.71 -1.94 -24.87
C ASP A 252 12.22 -1.56 -25.04
N LYS A 253 11.72 -0.62 -24.23
CA LYS A 253 10.34 -0.09 -24.22
C LYS A 253 9.23 -1.17 -24.36
N LEU A 254 9.38 -2.29 -23.65
CA LEU A 254 8.48 -3.47 -23.72
C LEU A 254 7.07 -3.28 -23.12
N TRP A 255 6.68 -2.04 -22.80
CA TRP A 255 5.36 -1.69 -22.30
C TRP A 255 4.79 -0.54 -23.11
N TYR A 256 3.47 -0.48 -23.24
CA TYR A 256 2.76 0.68 -23.73
C TYR A 256 1.71 1.09 -22.69
N GLY A 257 1.57 2.40 -22.43
CA GLY A 257 0.63 2.86 -21.43
C GLY A 257 0.90 4.27 -20.94
N GLY A 258 0.19 4.64 -19.88
CA GLY A 258 0.17 6.01 -19.38
C GLY A 258 -1.09 6.31 -18.57
N THR A 259 -1.69 7.47 -18.80
CA THR A 259 -2.89 7.92 -18.10
C THR A 259 -3.99 8.37 -19.07
N ILE A 260 -5.24 8.16 -18.65
CA ILE A 260 -6.43 8.77 -19.24
C ILE A 260 -7.12 9.56 -18.14
N THR A 261 -7.32 10.85 -18.38
CA THR A 261 -7.79 11.83 -17.39
C THR A 261 -9.10 12.47 -17.85
N SER A 262 -10.12 12.51 -16.97
CA SER A 262 -11.34 13.29 -17.19
C SER A 262 -11.56 14.27 -16.04
N LEU A 263 -12.10 15.44 -16.38
CA LEU A 263 -12.56 16.47 -15.43
C LEU A 263 -14.09 16.61 -15.41
N THR A 264 -14.82 15.73 -16.12
CA THR A 264 -16.29 15.74 -16.19
C THR A 264 -16.90 14.67 -15.29
N PRO A 265 -18.07 14.92 -14.67
CA PRO A 265 -18.85 13.90 -13.94
C PRO A 265 -19.07 12.63 -14.77
N ASP A 266 -19.56 12.78 -16.01
CA ASP A 266 -19.85 11.66 -16.91
C ASP A 266 -18.61 10.85 -17.25
N GLY A 267 -17.44 11.49 -17.40
CA GLY A 267 -16.19 10.79 -17.68
C GLY A 267 -15.63 10.05 -16.46
N MET A 268 -15.82 10.58 -15.24
CA MET A 268 -15.52 9.84 -14.00
C MET A 268 -16.42 8.61 -13.86
N ASP A 269 -17.73 8.78 -14.04
CA ASP A 269 -18.68 7.68 -13.94
C ASP A 269 -18.42 6.62 -15.03
N ALA A 270 -18.05 7.04 -16.25
CA ALA A 270 -17.59 6.16 -17.31
C ALA A 270 -16.32 5.37 -16.92
N MET A 271 -15.31 6.00 -16.31
CA MET A 271 -14.11 5.28 -15.84
C MET A 271 -14.47 4.17 -14.84
N VAL A 272 -15.40 4.41 -13.91
CA VAL A 272 -15.86 3.40 -12.93
C VAL A 272 -16.57 2.24 -13.63
N VAL A 273 -17.53 2.54 -14.52
CA VAL A 273 -18.30 1.52 -15.27
C VAL A 273 -17.40 0.71 -16.20
N LEU A 274 -16.45 1.34 -16.89
CA LEU A 274 -15.48 0.66 -17.74
C LEU A 274 -14.48 -0.17 -16.93
N THR A 275 -14.18 0.21 -15.69
CA THR A 275 -13.39 -0.64 -14.78
C THR A 275 -14.14 -1.89 -14.38
N GLU A 276 -15.43 -1.80 -14.07
CA GLU A 276 -16.28 -2.96 -13.80
C GLU A 276 -16.39 -3.88 -15.02
N THR A 277 -16.59 -3.29 -16.20
CA THR A 277 -16.61 -4.00 -17.49
C THR A 277 -15.29 -4.70 -17.75
N PHE A 278 -14.15 -4.03 -17.51
CA PHE A 278 -12.82 -4.61 -17.64
C PHE A 278 -12.63 -5.80 -16.68
N VAL A 279 -13.05 -5.70 -15.41
CA VAL A 279 -12.96 -6.82 -14.45
C VAL A 279 -13.81 -8.01 -14.91
N ALA A 280 -14.96 -7.76 -15.51
CA ALA A 280 -15.95 -8.78 -15.81
C ALA A 280 -15.79 -9.51 -17.16
N THR A 281 -14.99 -8.96 -18.08
CA THR A 281 -14.61 -9.63 -19.33
C THR A 281 -13.59 -10.76 -19.08
N PRO A 282 -13.24 -11.57 -20.12
CA PRO A 282 -12.12 -12.50 -20.04
C PRO A 282 -10.80 -11.81 -19.66
N ASP A 283 -9.92 -12.56 -19.01
CA ASP A 283 -8.66 -12.04 -18.46
C ASP A 283 -7.57 -11.90 -19.56
N ASP A 284 -6.83 -10.79 -19.54
CA ASP A 284 -5.57 -10.64 -20.28
C ASP A 284 -4.45 -10.39 -19.27
N PRO A 285 -3.55 -11.36 -19.04
CA PRO A 285 -2.51 -11.22 -18.02
C PRO A 285 -1.47 -10.15 -18.37
N LYS A 286 -1.37 -9.63 -19.60
CA LYS A 286 -0.49 -8.50 -19.94
C LYS A 286 -1.08 -7.14 -19.57
N ALA A 287 -2.37 -7.04 -19.29
CA ALA A 287 -3.08 -5.79 -19.03
C ALA A 287 -3.20 -5.50 -17.53
N THR A 288 -2.81 -4.31 -17.10
CA THR A 288 -3.00 -3.84 -15.73
C THR A 288 -3.56 -2.42 -15.72
N LEU A 289 -4.45 -2.13 -14.76
CA LEU A 289 -4.99 -0.79 -14.56
C LEU A 289 -5.16 -0.42 -13.08
N LEU A 290 -5.30 0.89 -12.85
CA LEU A 290 -5.76 1.49 -11.61
C LEU A 290 -6.63 2.70 -11.96
N SER A 291 -7.91 2.67 -11.61
CA SER A 291 -8.83 3.79 -11.88
C SER A 291 -9.13 4.56 -10.61
N ASN A 292 -8.86 5.85 -10.60
CA ASN A 292 -9.11 6.72 -9.46
C ASN A 292 -10.13 7.81 -9.85
N VAL A 293 -11.22 7.96 -9.11
CA VAL A 293 -12.18 9.06 -9.26
C VAL A 293 -12.38 9.76 -7.92
N GLY A 294 -12.48 11.09 -7.94
CA GLY A 294 -12.44 11.84 -6.69
C GLY A 294 -12.22 13.34 -6.87
N VAL A 295 -11.62 13.94 -5.85
CA VAL A 295 -11.34 15.38 -5.76
C VAL A 295 -9.91 15.60 -5.24
N LEU A 296 -9.24 16.65 -5.74
CA LEU A 296 -8.06 17.22 -5.11
C LEU A 296 -8.12 18.75 -5.11
N LYS A 297 -7.39 19.39 -4.21
CA LYS A 297 -7.18 20.84 -4.23
C LYS A 297 -5.98 21.19 -5.12
N LEU A 298 -6.25 21.86 -6.24
CA LEU A 298 -5.24 22.52 -7.06
C LEU A 298 -5.21 24.00 -6.67
N GLN A 299 -4.07 24.46 -6.13
CA GLN A 299 -3.91 25.84 -5.65
C GLN A 299 -5.03 26.28 -4.66
N GLY A 300 -5.48 25.34 -3.81
CA GLY A 300 -6.58 25.54 -2.87
C GLY A 300 -7.99 25.27 -3.42
N VAL A 301 -8.16 25.25 -4.75
CA VAL A 301 -9.46 25.06 -5.41
C VAL A 301 -9.79 23.57 -5.56
N PRO A 302 -10.91 23.07 -5.00
CA PRO A 302 -11.38 21.71 -5.22
C PRO A 302 -11.64 21.44 -6.70
N THR A 303 -10.93 20.45 -7.24
CA THR A 303 -10.98 20.01 -8.64
C THR A 303 -11.39 18.55 -8.66
N TRP A 304 -12.52 18.25 -9.29
CA TRP A 304 -12.97 16.88 -9.51
C TRP A 304 -12.19 16.26 -10.67
N LEU A 305 -11.74 15.02 -10.46
CA LEU A 305 -10.78 14.33 -11.31
C LEU A 305 -11.08 12.83 -11.36
N GLY A 306 -11.20 12.30 -12.57
CA GLY A 306 -10.99 10.90 -12.87
C GLY A 306 -9.63 10.71 -13.55
N ILE A 307 -8.81 9.79 -13.07
CA ILE A 307 -7.56 9.38 -13.72
C ILE A 307 -7.43 7.86 -13.69
N THR A 308 -7.31 7.26 -14.87
CA THR A 308 -7.04 5.83 -15.01
C THR A 308 -5.62 5.63 -15.51
N TYR A 309 -4.80 4.93 -14.71
CA TYR A 309 -3.47 4.47 -15.10
C TYR A 309 -3.62 3.14 -15.82
N LEU A 310 -3.13 3.04 -17.04
CA LEU A 310 -3.34 1.90 -17.94
C LEU A 310 -2.00 1.46 -18.50
N PHE A 311 -1.66 0.18 -18.37
CA PHE A 311 -0.42 -0.36 -18.92
C PHE A 311 -0.63 -1.74 -19.53
N TYR A 312 0.05 -1.97 -20.65
CA TYR A 312 0.08 -3.25 -21.35
C TYR A 312 1.53 -3.68 -21.59
N LYS A 313 1.86 -4.93 -21.26
CA LYS A 313 3.18 -5.52 -21.57
C LYS A 313 3.20 -6.06 -23.00
N GLY A 314 3.30 -5.14 -23.97
CA GLY A 314 3.25 -5.43 -25.40
C GLY A 314 3.21 -4.17 -26.25
N THR A 315 2.61 -4.29 -27.43
CA THR A 315 2.53 -3.25 -28.46
C THR A 315 1.41 -2.24 -28.22
N GLU A 316 1.52 -1.08 -28.89
CA GLU A 316 0.44 -0.08 -28.97
C GLU A 316 -0.87 -0.67 -29.53
N ALA A 317 -0.80 -1.55 -30.53
CA ALA A 317 -1.98 -2.14 -31.15
C ALA A 317 -2.76 -3.05 -30.17
N GLU A 318 -2.03 -3.84 -29.37
CA GLU A 318 -2.64 -4.65 -28.30
C GLU A 318 -3.24 -3.74 -27.20
N PHE A 319 -2.49 -2.72 -26.74
CA PHE A 319 -2.98 -1.73 -25.77
C PHE A 319 -4.27 -1.03 -26.23
N ASN A 320 -4.28 -0.51 -27.46
CA ASN A 320 -5.44 0.17 -28.06
C ASN A 320 -6.63 -0.77 -28.28
N SER A 321 -6.39 -2.08 -28.43
CA SER A 321 -7.47 -3.08 -28.50
C SER A 321 -8.10 -3.33 -27.12
N VAL A 322 -7.28 -3.53 -26.09
CA VAL A 322 -7.72 -3.86 -24.72
C VAL A 322 -8.38 -2.67 -24.02
N PHE A 323 -7.83 -1.47 -24.19
CA PHE A 323 -8.31 -0.26 -23.50
C PHE A 323 -9.10 0.70 -24.40
N ARG A 324 -9.59 0.20 -25.56
CA ARG A 324 -10.36 0.96 -26.56
C ARG A 324 -11.41 1.88 -25.95
N ASP A 325 -12.25 1.34 -25.07
CA ASP A 325 -13.41 2.07 -24.55
C ASP A 325 -12.99 3.19 -23.58
N PHE A 326 -11.89 3.02 -22.84
CA PHE A 326 -11.29 4.09 -22.03
C PHE A 326 -10.71 5.21 -22.91
N LEU A 327 -10.07 4.85 -24.04
CA LEU A 327 -9.53 5.81 -25.02
C LEU A 327 -10.63 6.61 -25.74
N GLN A 328 -11.88 6.16 -25.66
CA GLN A 328 -13.05 6.80 -26.31
C GLN A 328 -13.92 7.61 -25.34
N ILE A 329 -13.53 7.76 -24.07
CA ILE A 329 -14.26 8.61 -23.11
C ILE A 329 -14.30 10.07 -23.65
N PRO A 330 -15.49 10.64 -23.89
CA PRO A 330 -15.61 11.97 -24.50
C PRO A 330 -14.94 13.06 -23.66
N GLY A 331 -14.07 13.84 -24.28
CA GLY A 331 -13.33 14.94 -23.62
C GLY A 331 -12.21 14.49 -22.69
N ALA A 332 -11.86 13.21 -22.63
CA ALA A 332 -10.74 12.74 -21.84
C ALA A 332 -9.38 13.17 -22.45
N ILE A 333 -8.45 13.53 -21.58
CA ILE A 333 -7.05 13.81 -21.91
C ILE A 333 -6.29 12.48 -21.84
N VAL A 334 -5.66 12.10 -22.95
CA VAL A 334 -4.91 10.84 -23.10
C VAL A 334 -3.41 11.16 -23.19
N ASP A 335 -2.61 10.68 -22.22
CA ASP A 335 -1.13 10.66 -22.28
C ASP A 335 -0.66 9.22 -22.17
N VAL A 336 -0.53 8.53 -23.32
CA VAL A 336 -0.03 7.16 -23.41
C VAL A 336 1.14 7.09 -24.41
N LYS A 337 2.10 6.21 -24.14
CA LYS A 337 3.37 6.12 -24.89
C LYS A 337 4.09 4.78 -24.66
N PRO A 338 5.12 4.44 -25.47
CA PRO A 338 6.05 3.37 -25.15
C PRO A 338 6.84 3.66 -23.87
N LEU A 339 6.95 2.67 -23.00
CA LEU A 339 7.55 2.75 -21.67
C LEU A 339 8.40 1.51 -21.40
N SER A 340 9.47 1.68 -20.62
CA SER A 340 10.08 0.57 -19.89
C SER A 340 9.33 0.32 -18.58
N TYR A 341 9.55 -0.84 -17.96
CA TYR A 341 8.91 -1.17 -16.68
C TYR A 341 9.19 -0.14 -15.57
N VAL A 342 10.42 0.41 -15.54
CA VAL A 342 10.84 1.42 -14.56
C VAL A 342 10.10 2.74 -14.78
N GLU A 343 9.85 3.13 -16.03
CA GLU A 343 9.07 4.32 -16.36
C GLU A 343 7.57 4.08 -16.08
N ALA A 344 7.02 2.92 -16.45
CA ALA A 344 5.62 2.57 -16.15
C ALA A 344 5.32 2.59 -14.65
N ALA A 345 6.21 2.05 -13.81
CA ALA A 345 6.08 2.13 -12.36
C ALA A 345 6.26 3.56 -11.81
N ALA A 346 6.94 4.46 -12.54
CA ALA A 346 7.07 5.87 -12.18
C ALA A 346 5.86 6.74 -12.61
N VAL A 347 5.00 6.24 -13.51
CA VAL A 347 3.79 6.95 -13.99
C VAL A 347 2.64 6.94 -12.98
N VAL A 348 2.75 6.22 -11.85
CA VAL A 348 1.73 6.19 -10.78
C VAL A 348 2.12 7.03 -9.52
N PRO A 349 2.42 8.34 -9.61
CA PRO A 349 2.48 9.20 -8.43
C PRO A 349 1.09 9.76 -8.12
N LEU A 350 0.53 9.43 -6.95
CA LEU A 350 -0.79 9.90 -6.52
C LEU A 350 -0.82 11.37 -6.04
N GLY A 351 0.24 12.14 -6.34
CA GLY A 351 0.44 13.50 -5.82
C GLY A 351 0.67 13.60 -4.31
N TRP A 352 0.77 12.47 -3.61
CA TRP A 352 0.89 12.40 -2.15
C TRP A 352 2.26 12.91 -1.67
N GLN A 353 2.23 13.69 -0.59
CA GLN A 353 3.41 14.20 0.09
C GLN A 353 3.48 13.63 1.51
N SER A 354 4.69 13.36 2.01
CA SER A 354 4.91 12.83 3.36
C SER A 354 4.55 13.80 4.51
N MET A 355 4.01 14.97 4.19
CA MET A 355 3.59 16.02 5.12
C MET A 355 2.06 16.10 5.28
N GLN A 356 1.30 15.18 4.67
CA GLN A 356 -0.16 15.17 4.67
C GLN A 356 -0.67 13.98 5.47
N ALA A 357 -1.47 14.20 6.51
CA ALA A 357 -2.16 13.11 7.19
C ALA A 357 -3.11 12.41 6.20
N TYR A 358 -3.04 11.08 6.15
CA TYR A 358 -3.93 10.28 5.31
C TYR A 358 -4.49 9.07 6.04
N LYS A 359 -5.70 8.68 5.66
CA LYS A 359 -6.34 7.41 6.05
C LYS A 359 -6.84 6.68 4.82
N TRP A 360 -7.09 5.40 5.02
CA TRP A 360 -7.60 4.47 4.03
C TRP A 360 -8.82 3.76 4.61
N MET A 361 -9.75 3.42 3.74
CA MET A 361 -10.75 2.39 3.97
C MET A 361 -11.04 1.72 2.64
N GLY A 362 -11.43 0.46 2.67
CA GLY A 362 -11.55 -0.30 1.43
C GLY A 362 -12.47 -1.48 1.52
N GLY A 363 -12.60 -2.16 0.40
CA GLY A 363 -13.43 -3.35 0.28
C GLY A 363 -13.11 -4.11 -0.99
N SER A 364 -13.92 -5.12 -1.24
CA SER A 364 -13.80 -5.97 -2.41
C SER A 364 -15.17 -6.20 -3.04
N LEU A 365 -15.28 -6.07 -4.35
CA LEU A 365 -16.55 -6.23 -5.07
C LEU A 365 -16.40 -7.17 -6.26
N TYR A 366 -17.34 -8.11 -6.41
CA TYR A 366 -17.54 -8.76 -7.72
C TYR A 366 -18.15 -7.75 -8.69
N PRO A 367 -17.80 -7.78 -9.98
CA PRO A 367 -18.49 -6.97 -10.96
C PRO A 367 -19.91 -7.51 -11.20
N ASN A 368 -20.84 -6.64 -11.55
CA ASN A 368 -22.15 -7.03 -12.02
C ASN A 368 -22.06 -7.64 -13.44
N THR A 369 -22.26 -8.95 -13.54
CA THR A 369 -22.24 -9.67 -14.82
C THR A 369 -23.54 -9.54 -15.62
N SER A 370 -24.62 -9.03 -15.03
CA SER A 370 -25.94 -8.98 -15.69
C SER A 370 -26.07 -7.90 -16.79
N SER A 371 -25.09 -7.01 -16.92
CA SER A 371 -25.02 -5.95 -17.94
C SER A 371 -24.20 -6.31 -19.18
N ILE A 372 -23.56 -7.49 -19.22
CA ILE A 372 -22.53 -7.84 -20.22
C ILE A 372 -23.13 -8.64 -21.40
N THR A 373 -24.18 -8.10 -22.01
CA THR A 373 -24.73 -8.61 -23.27
C THR A 373 -24.21 -7.77 -24.45
N ARG A 374 -23.22 -8.29 -25.19
CA ARG A 374 -22.78 -7.76 -26.50
C ARG A 374 -22.19 -8.88 -27.37
N PRO A 375 -22.36 -8.89 -28.70
CA PRO A 375 -21.89 -7.89 -29.69
C PRO A 375 -23.01 -6.97 -30.25
N LEU A 376 -22.82 -5.93 -31.09
CA LEU A 376 -21.71 -5.04 -31.53
C LEU A 376 -22.37 -3.77 -32.20
N PRO A 377 -21.67 -2.67 -32.54
CA PRO A 377 -22.18 -1.63 -33.45
C PRO A 377 -22.01 -2.06 -34.94
N PRO A 378 -22.72 -1.49 -35.94
CA PRO A 378 -23.13 -0.08 -36.00
C PRO A 378 -24.53 0.23 -36.58
N LEU A 379 -25.26 1.15 -35.94
CA LEU A 379 -26.18 2.06 -36.63
C LEU A 379 -26.07 3.46 -36.02
N ALA A 380 -25.95 4.47 -36.87
CA ALA A 380 -26.07 5.86 -36.46
C ALA A 380 -27.55 6.23 -36.22
N SER A 381 -27.78 7.35 -35.54
CA SER A 381 -29.09 8.01 -35.39
C SER A 381 -30.23 7.23 -34.71
N ILE A 382 -30.07 6.87 -33.42
CA ILE A 382 -31.18 6.91 -32.46
C ILE A 382 -30.65 7.53 -31.14
N PRO A 383 -31.27 8.61 -30.60
CA PRO A 383 -31.00 9.08 -29.25
C PRO A 383 -31.69 8.12 -28.27
N VAL A 384 -31.00 7.03 -27.92
CA VAL A 384 -31.44 6.12 -26.86
C VAL A 384 -31.27 6.83 -25.53
N SER A 385 -32.37 7.02 -24.79
CA SER A 385 -32.29 7.38 -23.36
C SER A 385 -31.55 6.26 -22.64
N SER A 386 -30.30 6.49 -22.26
CA SER A 386 -29.41 5.47 -21.69
C SER A 386 -30.11 4.69 -20.59
N PRO A 387 -30.34 3.37 -20.75
CA PRO A 387 -30.77 2.54 -19.64
C PRO A 387 -29.76 2.71 -18.50
N LYS A 388 -30.23 2.95 -17.27
CA LYS A 388 -29.33 3.09 -16.11
C LYS A 388 -28.47 1.83 -16.01
N VAL A 389 -27.20 1.93 -16.40
CA VAL A 389 -26.25 0.81 -16.33
C VAL A 389 -26.11 0.45 -14.86
N ARG A 390 -26.64 -0.72 -14.47
CA ARG A 390 -26.50 -1.21 -13.11
C ARG A 390 -25.05 -1.66 -12.91
N SER A 391 -24.29 -0.87 -12.19
CA SER A 391 -22.87 -1.05 -11.95
C SER A 391 -22.64 -0.99 -10.44
N THR A 392 -22.17 -2.10 -9.87
CA THR A 392 -21.94 -2.20 -8.42
C THR A 392 -20.79 -1.28 -7.98
N PHE A 393 -19.84 -1.00 -8.85
CA PHE A 393 -18.74 -0.07 -8.55
C PHE A 393 -19.24 1.39 -8.61
N LEU A 394 -20.16 1.70 -9.53
CA LEU A 394 -20.79 3.03 -9.64
C LEU A 394 -21.76 3.29 -8.47
N GLU A 395 -22.45 2.27 -7.95
CA GLU A 395 -23.25 2.37 -6.73
C GLU A 395 -22.39 2.86 -5.55
N VAL A 396 -21.22 2.26 -5.31
CA VAL A 396 -20.27 2.69 -4.27
C VAL A 396 -19.70 4.08 -4.52
N TRP A 397 -19.32 4.40 -5.76
CA TRP A 397 -18.86 5.75 -6.12
C TRP A 397 -19.94 6.82 -5.86
N ASN A 398 -21.19 6.54 -6.18
CA ASN A 398 -22.31 7.45 -5.91
C ASN A 398 -22.53 7.67 -4.41
N ASN A 399 -22.31 6.66 -3.57
CA ASN A 399 -22.37 6.80 -2.10
C ASN A 399 -21.21 7.65 -1.55
N MET A 400 -20.08 7.74 -2.25
CA MET A 400 -18.92 8.56 -1.87
C MET A 400 -19.07 10.04 -2.26
N LYS A 401 -19.82 10.36 -3.33
CA LYS A 401 -20.03 11.77 -3.77
C LYS A 401 -20.58 12.69 -2.67
N PRO A 402 -21.61 12.33 -1.87
CA PRO A 402 -22.07 13.14 -0.74
C PRO A 402 -21.04 13.34 0.36
N PHE A 403 -20.26 12.30 0.71
CA PHE A 403 -19.16 12.42 1.67
C PHE A 403 -18.12 13.43 1.20
N LEU A 404 -17.72 13.34 -0.07
CA LEU A 404 -16.76 14.28 -0.68
C LEU A 404 -17.28 15.71 -0.69
N ALA A 405 -18.57 15.92 -1.02
CA ALA A 405 -19.18 17.24 -1.02
C ALA A 405 -19.27 17.84 0.40
N LYS A 406 -19.62 17.05 1.41
CA LYS A 406 -19.68 17.50 2.82
C LYS A 406 -18.31 17.91 3.37
N HIS A 407 -17.25 17.18 3.04
CA HIS A 407 -15.91 17.34 3.62
C HIS A 407 -14.92 18.09 2.72
N VAL A 408 -15.39 18.72 1.64
CA VAL A 408 -14.54 19.33 0.60
C VAL A 408 -13.61 20.43 1.15
N ASP A 409 -14.02 21.14 2.20
CA ASP A 409 -13.25 22.25 2.78
C ASP A 409 -12.04 21.80 3.59
N ILE A 410 -12.08 20.61 4.19
CA ILE A 410 -10.98 20.03 4.99
C ILE A 410 -10.14 18.99 4.23
N ILE A 411 -10.75 18.28 3.28
CA ILE A 411 -10.04 17.33 2.42
C ILE A 411 -9.07 18.09 1.50
N ASN A 412 -7.82 17.64 1.43
CA ASN A 412 -6.87 18.11 0.41
C ASN A 412 -6.98 17.26 -0.86
N SER A 413 -7.11 15.94 -0.71
CA SER A 413 -7.50 15.05 -1.81
C SER A 413 -8.18 13.80 -1.28
N ALA A 414 -9.14 13.27 -2.03
CA ALA A 414 -9.74 11.98 -1.73
C ALA A 414 -10.18 11.28 -3.02
N PHE A 415 -9.88 9.99 -3.12
CA PHE A 415 -10.08 9.18 -4.32
C PHE A 415 -10.65 7.81 -3.99
N TYR A 416 -11.75 7.47 -4.68
CA TYR A 416 -12.19 6.10 -4.89
C TYR A 416 -11.31 5.46 -5.95
N SER A 417 -10.53 4.48 -5.55
CA SER A 417 -9.46 3.85 -6.33
C SER A 417 -9.81 2.37 -6.55
N LEU A 418 -9.75 1.90 -7.79
CA LEU A 418 -10.20 0.57 -8.21
C LEU A 418 -9.02 -0.22 -8.77
N THR A 419 -8.65 -1.33 -8.10
CA THR A 419 -7.64 -2.28 -8.61
C THR A 419 -8.26 -3.64 -8.93
N PRO A 420 -8.35 -4.03 -10.21
CA PRO A 420 -8.74 -5.38 -10.61
C PRO A 420 -7.85 -6.47 -10.01
N VAL A 421 -8.48 -7.58 -9.60
CA VAL A 421 -7.84 -8.86 -9.29
C VAL A 421 -8.50 -9.90 -10.18
N ARG A 422 -7.71 -10.55 -11.03
CA ARG A 422 -8.22 -11.41 -12.11
C ARG A 422 -7.86 -12.88 -11.90
N THR A 423 -8.59 -13.77 -12.58
CA THR A 423 -8.45 -15.22 -12.43
C THR A 423 -7.02 -15.72 -12.64
N HIS A 424 -6.30 -15.22 -13.64
CA HIS A 424 -4.91 -15.60 -13.89
C HIS A 424 -3.99 -15.19 -12.74
N GLN A 425 -4.13 -13.95 -12.23
CA GLN A 425 -3.40 -13.50 -11.04
C GLN A 425 -3.64 -14.43 -9.84
N ILE A 426 -4.90 -14.81 -9.60
CA ILE A 426 -5.28 -15.69 -8.48
C ILE A 426 -4.64 -17.07 -8.66
N GLU A 427 -4.75 -17.66 -9.86
CA GLU A 427 -4.20 -18.97 -10.18
C GLU A 427 -2.68 -19.01 -10.04
N GLN A 428 -1.98 -17.98 -10.53
CA GLN A 428 -0.52 -17.85 -10.39
C GLN A 428 -0.08 -17.74 -8.92
N GLY A 429 -0.88 -17.09 -8.07
CA GLY A 429 -0.66 -17.09 -6.63
C GLY A 429 -0.74 -18.48 -6.01
N TYR A 430 -1.75 -19.27 -6.38
CA TYR A 430 -1.85 -20.67 -5.95
C TYR A 430 -0.72 -21.57 -6.50
N LEU A 431 -0.31 -21.38 -7.75
CA LEU A 431 0.84 -22.08 -8.35
C LEU A 431 2.16 -21.72 -7.66
N ALA A 432 2.29 -20.51 -7.10
CA ALA A 432 3.43 -20.07 -6.31
C ALA A 432 3.42 -20.54 -4.83
N GLY A 433 2.63 -21.58 -4.52
CA GLY A 433 2.46 -22.15 -3.17
C GLY A 433 1.35 -21.50 -2.34
N GLY A 434 0.64 -20.52 -2.91
CA GLY A 434 -0.40 -19.76 -2.22
C GLY A 434 0.13 -18.70 -1.25
N ASN A 435 -0.82 -17.94 -0.73
CA ASN A 435 -0.63 -16.85 0.21
C ASN A 435 -1.72 -16.88 1.30
N ALA A 436 -1.62 -16.01 2.29
CA ALA A 436 -2.59 -15.90 3.37
C ALA A 436 -3.96 -15.40 2.90
N ILE A 437 -3.99 -14.49 1.92
CA ILE A 437 -5.24 -13.89 1.38
C ILE A 437 -6.15 -14.99 0.83
N SER A 438 -5.58 -15.91 0.04
CA SER A 438 -6.27 -17.06 -0.58
C SER A 438 -7.63 -16.69 -1.19
N PRO A 439 -7.66 -15.75 -2.16
CA PRO A 439 -8.89 -15.30 -2.79
C PRO A 439 -9.62 -16.43 -3.56
N PRO A 440 -10.94 -16.32 -3.76
CA PRO A 440 -11.72 -17.36 -4.42
C PRO A 440 -11.26 -17.58 -5.87
N LYS A 441 -10.93 -18.84 -6.20
CA LYS A 441 -10.54 -19.26 -7.55
C LYS A 441 -11.68 -19.07 -8.55
N GLY A 442 -11.32 -18.85 -9.83
CA GLY A 442 -12.27 -18.80 -10.94
C GLY A 442 -13.21 -17.57 -10.94
N LYS A 443 -12.94 -16.54 -10.12
CA LYS A 443 -13.71 -15.31 -10.09
C LYS A 443 -12.83 -14.07 -10.19
N ASN A 444 -13.16 -13.18 -11.12
CA ASN A 444 -12.60 -11.83 -11.15
C ASN A 444 -13.32 -10.95 -10.12
N TYR A 445 -12.60 -10.01 -9.52
CA TYR A 445 -13.15 -9.01 -8.61
C TYR A 445 -12.28 -7.74 -8.61
N VAL A 446 -12.70 -6.72 -7.87
CA VAL A 446 -11.90 -5.49 -7.65
C VAL A 446 -11.62 -5.34 -6.16
N HIS A 447 -10.39 -4.99 -5.79
CA HIS A 447 -10.13 -4.30 -4.52
C HIS A 447 -10.40 -2.81 -4.74
N TRP A 448 -11.22 -2.22 -3.89
CA TRP A 448 -11.44 -0.78 -3.89
C TRP A 448 -10.87 -0.15 -2.63
N LEU A 449 -10.26 1.03 -2.81
CA LEU A 449 -9.70 1.87 -1.76
C LEU A 449 -10.36 3.24 -1.88
N PHE A 450 -11.02 3.70 -0.82
CA PHE A 450 -11.23 5.13 -0.61
C PHE A 450 -10.07 5.67 0.24
N SER A 451 -9.25 6.48 -0.38
CA SER A 451 -8.16 7.20 0.29
C SER A 451 -8.56 8.65 0.50
N ASN A 452 -8.20 9.23 1.64
CA ASN A 452 -8.42 10.64 1.91
C ASN A 452 -7.22 11.25 2.66
N THR A 453 -6.78 12.41 2.18
CA THR A 453 -5.69 13.22 2.73
C THR A 453 -6.21 14.58 3.19
N LEU A 454 -5.63 15.09 4.27
CA LEU A 454 -5.89 16.44 4.77
C LEU A 454 -4.78 17.41 4.34
N GLY A 455 -4.96 18.69 4.66
CA GLY A 455 -3.97 19.74 4.36
C GLY A 455 -2.59 19.45 4.95
N PRO A 456 -1.48 19.90 4.32
CA PRO A 456 -0.14 19.73 4.87
C PRO A 456 -0.03 20.25 6.32
N GLY A 457 0.68 19.52 7.17
CA GLY A 457 0.87 19.87 8.59
C GLY A 457 -0.26 19.44 9.52
N THR A 458 -1.35 18.84 9.01
CA THR A 458 -2.33 18.15 9.85
C THR A 458 -1.76 16.87 10.44
N ASP A 459 -2.15 16.56 11.68
CA ASP A 459 -1.63 15.42 12.46
C ASP A 459 -2.76 14.52 13.00
N SER A 460 -4.01 14.87 12.69
CA SER A 460 -5.24 14.30 13.26
C SER A 460 -6.38 14.47 12.24
N PHE A 461 -7.42 13.65 12.36
CA PHE A 461 -8.63 13.72 11.54
C PHE A 461 -9.79 14.24 12.40
N PRO A 462 -10.63 15.19 11.91
CA PRO A 462 -11.82 15.64 12.63
C PRO A 462 -12.79 14.49 12.94
N ASP A 463 -13.46 14.56 14.10
CA ASP A 463 -14.33 13.50 14.60
C ASP A 463 -15.58 13.30 13.72
N ASP A 464 -16.10 14.36 13.10
CA ASP A 464 -17.26 14.32 12.21
C ASP A 464 -16.93 13.65 10.87
N LEU A 465 -15.76 13.96 10.29
CA LEU A 465 -15.22 13.25 9.14
C LEU A 465 -14.96 11.79 9.47
N GLU A 466 -14.37 11.50 10.63
CA GLU A 466 -14.08 10.12 11.05
C GLU A 466 -15.37 9.31 11.25
N HIS A 467 -16.40 9.90 11.84
CA HIS A 467 -17.72 9.28 12.00
C HIS A 467 -18.35 8.93 10.65
N ASP A 468 -18.42 9.89 9.72
CA ASP A 468 -18.97 9.66 8.38
C ASP A 468 -18.14 8.64 7.59
N ARG A 469 -16.81 8.66 7.74
CA ARG A 469 -15.90 7.71 7.11
C ARG A 469 -16.17 6.29 7.59
N LEU A 470 -16.30 6.09 8.90
CA LEU A 470 -16.65 4.79 9.48
C LEU A 470 -18.08 4.35 9.12
N GLN A 471 -18.99 5.29 8.87
CA GLN A 471 -20.32 4.97 8.35
C GLN A 471 -20.27 4.52 6.89
N LEU A 472 -19.46 5.17 6.05
CA LEU A 472 -19.28 4.80 4.64
C LEU A 472 -18.71 3.38 4.46
N ILE A 473 -17.90 2.88 5.40
CA ILE A 473 -17.48 1.46 5.46
C ILE A 473 -18.68 0.52 5.64
N LYS A 474 -19.62 0.85 6.53
CA LYS A 474 -20.79 0.02 6.83
C LYS A 474 -21.79 0.01 5.68
N ASP A 475 -21.96 1.17 5.03
CA ASP A 475 -22.93 1.36 3.95
C ASP A 475 -22.46 0.72 2.62
N ASN A 476 -21.15 0.44 2.49
CA ASN A 476 -20.55 -0.16 1.30
C ASN A 476 -19.79 -1.45 1.64
N PRO A 477 -20.48 -2.50 2.14
CA PRO A 477 -19.83 -3.75 2.51
C PRO A 477 -19.20 -4.45 1.29
N SER A 478 -18.16 -5.24 1.55
CA SER A 478 -17.57 -6.09 0.51
C SER A 478 -18.54 -7.20 0.07
N SER A 479 -18.44 -7.64 -1.18
CA SER A 479 -19.24 -8.78 -1.66
C SER A 479 -18.91 -10.04 -0.84
N PRO A 480 -19.91 -10.89 -0.49
CA PRO A 480 -19.69 -12.06 0.34
C PRO A 480 -18.58 -13.00 -0.17
N GLY A 481 -17.69 -13.39 0.73
CA GLY A 481 -16.60 -14.32 0.45
C GLY A 481 -15.41 -13.74 -0.32
N LEU A 482 -15.35 -12.41 -0.52
CA LEU A 482 -14.13 -11.74 -0.97
C LEU A 482 -13.27 -11.26 0.20
N PRO A 483 -11.92 -11.32 0.07
CA PRO A 483 -11.02 -10.82 1.09
C PRO A 483 -10.89 -9.30 1.02
N LEU A 484 -10.80 -8.66 2.18
CA LEU A 484 -10.27 -7.31 2.33
C LEU A 484 -8.77 -7.32 2.04
N PHE A 485 -8.23 -6.24 1.46
CA PHE A 485 -6.79 -6.14 1.24
C PHE A 485 -6.10 -5.31 2.32
N LEU A 486 -5.19 -5.94 3.07
CA LEU A 486 -4.54 -5.31 4.24
C LEU A 486 -3.87 -3.95 3.95
N ASN A 487 -3.39 -3.72 2.73
CA ASN A 487 -2.72 -2.45 2.37
C ASN A 487 -3.71 -1.35 1.92
N GLU A 488 -5.02 -1.61 1.92
CA GLU A 488 -6.05 -0.71 1.38
C GLU A 488 -7.27 -0.56 2.32
N VAL A 489 -7.17 -1.01 3.58
CA VAL A 489 -8.24 -0.98 4.58
C VAL A 489 -7.87 -0.24 5.86
N ASP A 490 -8.91 0.11 6.63
CA ASP A 490 -8.79 0.72 7.95
C ASP A 490 -8.45 -0.28 9.08
N ALA A 491 -7.85 0.19 10.17
CA ALA A 491 -7.54 -0.61 11.35
C ALA A 491 -8.79 -1.17 12.06
N THR A 492 -9.97 -0.55 11.87
CA THR A 492 -11.27 -1.08 12.33
C THR A 492 -11.78 -2.26 11.49
N GLN A 493 -11.23 -2.48 10.29
CA GLN A 493 -11.63 -3.57 9.41
C GLN A 493 -10.75 -4.81 9.66
N ASN A 494 -11.31 -5.88 10.24
CA ASN A 494 -10.59 -7.13 10.46
C ASN A 494 -10.31 -7.85 9.12
N ALA A 495 -9.19 -7.49 8.48
CA ALA A 495 -8.79 -8.04 7.20
C ALA A 495 -8.58 -9.56 7.24
N PHE A 496 -7.92 -10.07 8.29
CA PHE A 496 -7.59 -11.50 8.39
C PHE A 496 -8.84 -12.38 8.46
N ALA A 497 -9.89 -11.97 9.18
CA ALA A 497 -11.15 -12.71 9.25
C ALA A 497 -11.86 -12.89 7.90
N THR A 498 -11.48 -12.13 6.86
CA THR A 498 -12.01 -12.24 5.49
C THR A 498 -11.16 -13.11 4.56
N TYR A 499 -10.01 -13.58 5.01
CA TYR A 499 -9.09 -14.36 4.18
C TYR A 499 -9.55 -15.81 4.03
N GLY A 500 -9.42 -16.37 2.82
CA GLY A 500 -9.71 -17.79 2.54
C GLY A 500 -8.76 -18.78 3.23
N TRP A 501 -7.77 -18.29 3.97
CA TRP A 501 -6.82 -19.08 4.78
C TRP A 501 -6.79 -18.65 6.25
N TYR A 502 -7.83 -17.95 6.74
CA TYR A 502 -7.87 -17.36 8.08
C TYR A 502 -7.56 -18.35 9.20
N GLU A 503 -8.26 -19.50 9.26
CA GLU A 503 -8.06 -20.49 10.32
C GLU A 503 -6.64 -21.07 10.33
N GLN A 504 -6.07 -21.33 9.15
CA GLN A 504 -4.70 -21.81 9.06
C GLN A 504 -3.67 -20.72 9.38
N LEU A 505 -3.93 -19.46 9.00
CA LEU A 505 -3.10 -18.31 9.36
C LEU A 505 -3.06 -18.11 10.87
N LYS A 506 -4.22 -18.19 11.53
CA LYS A 506 -4.37 -18.13 12.99
C LYS A 506 -3.65 -19.28 13.68
N ALA A 507 -3.85 -20.52 13.23
CA ALA A 507 -3.14 -21.68 13.75
C ALA A 507 -1.61 -21.60 13.55
N GLN A 508 -1.13 -21.04 12.42
CA GLN A 508 0.30 -20.77 12.25
C GLN A 508 0.80 -19.67 13.20
N TYR A 509 0.00 -18.63 13.46
CA TYR A 509 0.35 -17.58 14.40
C TYR A 509 0.49 -18.13 15.83
N GLU A 510 -0.52 -18.87 16.31
CA GLU A 510 -0.51 -19.51 17.64
C GLU A 510 0.65 -20.51 17.79
N ARG A 511 1.03 -21.22 16.72
CA ARG A 511 2.21 -22.10 16.67
C ARG A 511 3.52 -21.32 16.74
N PHE A 512 3.60 -20.14 16.12
CA PHE A 512 4.83 -19.36 15.95
C PHE A 512 5.10 -18.40 17.12
N ASP A 513 4.08 -17.67 17.60
CA ASP A 513 4.12 -16.77 18.76
C ASP A 513 3.12 -17.26 19.82
N LYS A 514 3.48 -18.36 20.50
CA LYS A 514 2.67 -18.99 21.57
C LYS A 514 2.33 -18.05 22.73
N SER A 515 3.08 -16.96 22.88
CA SER A 515 2.88 -15.97 23.93
C SER A 515 1.94 -14.83 23.53
N SER A 516 1.56 -14.77 22.24
CA SER A 516 0.92 -13.64 21.58
C SER A 516 1.66 -12.32 21.84
N PHE A 517 2.99 -12.35 21.87
CA PHE A 517 3.84 -11.19 22.19
C PHE A 517 3.64 -10.06 21.19
N SER A 518 3.69 -10.36 19.90
CA SER A 518 3.51 -9.36 18.84
C SER A 518 2.12 -8.73 18.88
N LEU A 519 1.04 -9.51 19.09
CA LEU A 519 -0.31 -8.94 19.30
C LEU A 519 -0.43 -8.05 20.55
N LYS A 520 0.36 -8.31 21.62
CA LYS A 520 0.33 -7.53 22.88
C LYS A 520 1.16 -6.25 22.83
N TYR A 521 2.29 -6.26 22.12
CA TYR A 521 3.32 -5.21 22.20
C TYR A 521 3.58 -4.48 20.87
N GLN A 522 2.89 -4.84 19.79
CA GLN A 522 3.00 -4.19 18.48
C GLN A 522 1.59 -3.88 17.95
N GLN A 523 1.36 -2.68 17.42
CA GLN A 523 0.13 -2.38 16.69
C GLN A 523 0.19 -2.95 15.26
N GLY A 524 -0.97 -3.20 14.66
CA GLY A 524 -1.07 -3.93 13.39
C GLY A 524 -2.41 -4.64 13.25
N PRO A 525 -2.60 -5.43 12.17
CA PRO A 525 -3.81 -6.25 11.99
C PRO A 525 -3.95 -7.30 13.11
N THR A 526 -5.18 -7.73 13.39
CA THR A 526 -5.49 -8.73 14.43
C THR A 526 -6.21 -9.94 13.84
N PHE A 527 -6.32 -11.01 14.64
CA PHE A 527 -7.13 -12.19 14.33
C PHE A 527 -8.53 -12.03 14.93
#